data_AF-A0A7E5X0A0-F1
#
_entry.id   AF-A0A7E5X0A0-F1
#
_cell.length_a   1.000
_cell.length_b   1.000
_cell.length_c   1.000
_cell.angle_alpha   90.00
_cell.angle_beta   90.00
_cell.angle_gamma   90.00
#
_symmetry.space_group_name_H-M   'P 1'
#
loop_
_entity.id
_entity.type
_entity.pdbx_description
1 polymer ?
#
loop_
_entity_poly.entity_id
_entity_poly.type
_entity_poly.pdbx_seq_one_letter_code
_entity_poly.pdbx_strand_id
1 'polypeptide(L)'
;MPSLLEALEGKYGAKGEINPSIDDMPVAIFVPKRSPRLSVPTLLVLNDCDIDCAGDALALADKCADVVELDLANNKLSEWEEIFAILEQTPRVRFLNLSFNRLSAQIQAAQTLQPRWDCLSHLILNSTYVGWPSVYALLKALPALEELHLSLNEYSYVDLSGQEVEEKDHCEACSRLNVDVTEPVHEQLKKLHFSGNPVSSWREISKLGYAFPNLETLLVNDCPVATLEPDPCEKCGDNNGNKASHDAFPHLRFLNLNNTGLSTWDEVDRLAQFPALKSLRAQGWPLWERFESTEHERRLLLVARLPHVRTLNGGGAVPVEERDAAERAFIRYYMEKPESDRPDRYWELVGVHGKLDPLVSVDLRPEKRVQITFRCGDTSEVRTVDVYRLVPF
;
A
#
# COMPACT_ATOMS: atom_id res chain seq x y z
N MET A 1 -26.86 12.46 -19.33
CA MET A 1 -25.83 11.41 -19.19
C MET A 1 -26.57 10.08 -19.23
N PRO A 2 -25.99 8.99 -19.75
CA PRO A 2 -26.69 7.72 -19.82
C PRO A 2 -26.86 7.12 -18.42
N SER A 3 -27.99 6.45 -18.20
CA SER A 3 -28.15 5.54 -17.07
C SER A 3 -27.25 4.30 -17.22
N LEU A 4 -27.02 3.56 -16.12
CA LEU A 4 -26.37 2.26 -16.16
C LEU A 4 -27.07 1.32 -17.15
N LEU A 5 -28.42 1.32 -17.15
CA LEU A 5 -29.20 0.52 -18.09
C LEU A 5 -28.89 0.88 -19.55
N GLU A 6 -28.89 2.16 -19.91
CA GLU A 6 -28.58 2.62 -21.27
C GLU A 6 -27.14 2.28 -21.66
N ALA A 7 -26.19 2.39 -20.73
CA ALA A 7 -24.80 2.00 -20.97
C ALA A 7 -24.66 0.49 -21.17
N LEU A 8 -25.38 -0.33 -20.39
CA LEU A 8 -25.45 -1.77 -20.56
C LEU A 8 -26.04 -2.16 -21.91
N GLU A 9 -27.12 -1.52 -22.33
CA GLU A 9 -27.73 -1.75 -23.64
C GLU A 9 -26.84 -1.26 -24.78
N GLY A 10 -26.12 -0.17 -24.57
CA GLY A 10 -25.12 0.34 -25.50
C GLY A 10 -23.98 -0.63 -25.74
N LYS A 11 -23.49 -1.29 -24.67
CA LYS A 11 -22.29 -2.14 -24.69
C LYS A 11 -22.57 -3.63 -24.88
N TYR A 12 -23.64 -4.13 -24.27
CA TYR A 12 -24.01 -5.55 -24.23
C TYR A 12 -25.37 -5.83 -24.88
N GLY A 13 -26.16 -4.80 -25.16
CA GLY A 13 -27.39 -4.94 -25.93
C GLY A 13 -27.11 -5.26 -27.39
N ALA A 14 -28.02 -6.00 -28.01
CA ALA A 14 -27.95 -6.28 -29.43
C ALA A 14 -28.32 -5.01 -30.22
N LYS A 15 -27.35 -4.12 -30.48
CA LYS A 15 -27.53 -3.14 -31.54
C LYS A 15 -27.65 -3.93 -32.84
N GLY A 16 -28.86 -4.00 -33.37
CA GLY A 16 -29.05 -4.32 -34.78
C GLY A 16 -28.34 -3.24 -35.57
N GLU A 17 -27.10 -3.48 -36.00
CA GLU A 17 -26.55 -2.75 -37.12
C GLU A 17 -27.60 -2.84 -38.23
N ILE A 18 -28.13 -1.69 -38.63
CA ILE A 18 -28.82 -1.58 -39.90
C ILE A 18 -27.74 -1.89 -40.92
N ASN A 19 -27.73 -3.12 -41.40
CA ASN A 19 -26.87 -3.48 -42.53
C ASN A 19 -27.11 -2.42 -43.61
N PRO A 20 -26.06 -1.79 -44.16
CA PRO A 20 -26.24 -1.02 -45.39
C PRO A 20 -26.90 -1.93 -46.44
N SER A 21 -27.73 -1.35 -47.32
CA SER A 21 -28.44 -2.13 -48.34
C SER A 21 -27.47 -3.06 -49.06
N ILE A 22 -27.87 -4.33 -49.20
CA ILE A 22 -27.07 -5.45 -49.71
C ILE A 22 -26.55 -5.21 -51.14
N ASP A 23 -27.04 -4.18 -51.83
CA ASP A 23 -26.71 -3.88 -53.22
C ASP A 23 -25.26 -3.36 -53.44
N ASP A 24 -24.47 -3.05 -52.40
CA ASP A 24 -23.15 -2.40 -52.56
C ASP A 24 -21.94 -3.12 -51.90
N MET A 25 -22.02 -4.41 -51.53
CA MET A 25 -20.84 -5.16 -51.03
C MET A 25 -20.53 -6.45 -51.81
N PRO A 26 -19.32 -6.62 -52.37
CA PRO A 26 -18.95 -7.81 -53.14
C PRO A 26 -18.63 -9.06 -52.28
N VAL A 27 -18.60 -8.97 -50.95
CA VAL A 27 -18.42 -10.11 -50.05
C VAL A 27 -19.26 -9.92 -48.78
N ALA A 28 -20.24 -10.81 -48.56
CA ALA A 28 -21.02 -10.86 -47.32
C ALA A 28 -20.46 -11.97 -46.41
N ILE A 29 -19.84 -11.59 -45.29
CA ILE A 29 -19.52 -12.53 -44.20
C ILE A 29 -20.75 -12.61 -43.30
N PHE A 30 -21.49 -13.71 -43.39
CA PHE A 30 -22.61 -13.97 -42.49
C PHE A 30 -22.10 -14.39 -41.12
N VAL A 31 -22.06 -13.46 -40.18
CA VAL A 31 -21.91 -13.77 -38.75
C VAL A 31 -23.32 -14.01 -38.19
N PRO A 32 -23.65 -15.23 -37.72
CA PRO A 32 -24.95 -15.47 -37.12
C PRO A 32 -25.17 -14.50 -35.95
N LYS A 33 -26.25 -13.71 -36.00
CA LYS A 33 -26.67 -12.90 -34.85
C LYS A 33 -26.85 -13.85 -33.67
N ARG A 34 -25.94 -13.79 -32.69
CA ARG A 34 -26.19 -14.44 -31.39
C ARG A 34 -27.45 -13.79 -30.84
N SER A 35 -28.40 -14.61 -30.39
CA SER A 35 -29.60 -14.13 -29.72
C SER A 35 -29.20 -13.07 -28.67
N PRO A 36 -29.94 -11.96 -28.53
CA PRO A 36 -29.68 -11.01 -27.46
C PRO A 36 -29.58 -11.80 -26.16
N ARG A 37 -28.47 -11.66 -25.43
CA ARG A 37 -28.32 -12.37 -24.17
C ARG A 37 -29.44 -11.86 -23.25
N LEU A 38 -30.24 -12.78 -22.70
CA LEU A 38 -31.24 -12.40 -21.71
C LEU A 38 -30.59 -11.79 -20.46
N SER A 39 -29.36 -12.21 -20.14
CA SER A 39 -28.54 -11.70 -19.04
C SER A 39 -27.18 -11.21 -19.51
N VAL A 40 -26.63 -10.22 -18.80
CA VAL A 40 -25.28 -9.69 -19.05
C VAL A 40 -24.21 -10.62 -18.47
N PRO A 41 -22.92 -10.49 -18.84
CA PRO A 41 -21.86 -11.27 -18.20
C PRO A 41 -21.79 -11.03 -16.68
N THR A 42 -21.26 -12.00 -15.94
CA THR A 42 -21.06 -11.88 -14.48
C THR A 42 -20.05 -10.80 -14.09
N LEU A 43 -19.18 -10.41 -15.02
CA LEU A 43 -18.23 -9.32 -14.88
C LEU A 43 -18.64 -8.19 -15.82
N LEU A 44 -18.92 -7.03 -15.26
CA LEU A 44 -19.28 -5.83 -15.98
C LEU A 44 -18.22 -4.77 -15.78
N VAL A 45 -17.58 -4.38 -16.89
CA VAL A 45 -16.71 -3.21 -16.92
C VAL A 45 -17.43 -2.12 -17.70
N LEU A 46 -17.73 -1.02 -17.05
CA LEU A 46 -18.44 0.13 -17.61
C LEU A 46 -17.75 1.43 -17.19
N ASN A 47 -16.43 1.42 -17.23
CA ASN A 47 -15.62 2.59 -16.92
C ASN A 47 -15.75 3.64 -18.02
N ASP A 48 -15.70 4.93 -17.63
CA ASP A 48 -15.68 6.06 -18.58
C ASP A 48 -16.87 6.04 -19.55
N CYS A 49 -18.05 5.70 -19.04
CA CYS A 49 -19.29 5.60 -19.81
C CYS A 49 -20.24 6.78 -19.55
N ASP A 50 -19.77 7.80 -18.83
CA ASP A 50 -20.56 8.96 -18.38
C ASP A 50 -21.81 8.60 -17.56
N ILE A 51 -21.83 7.45 -16.87
CA ILE A 51 -23.02 6.99 -16.13
C ILE A 51 -23.30 7.90 -14.94
N ASP A 52 -24.53 8.41 -14.80
CA ASP A 52 -24.92 9.28 -13.67
C ASP A 52 -26.04 8.71 -12.79
N CYS A 53 -26.75 7.69 -13.25
CA CYS A 53 -27.88 7.09 -12.52
C CYS A 53 -28.05 5.60 -12.84
N ALA A 54 -28.87 4.89 -12.06
CA ALA A 54 -29.16 3.47 -12.27
C ALA A 54 -29.99 3.24 -13.56
N GLY A 55 -31.08 3.98 -13.72
CA GLY A 55 -32.10 3.72 -14.74
C GLY A 55 -33.25 2.84 -14.24
N ASP A 56 -33.95 2.15 -15.14
CA ASP A 56 -35.13 1.35 -14.78
C ASP A 56 -34.76 0.10 -13.95
N ALA A 57 -35.28 0.05 -12.73
CA ALA A 57 -34.95 -0.99 -11.76
C ALA A 57 -35.38 -2.39 -12.20
N LEU A 58 -36.55 -2.53 -12.82
CA LEU A 58 -37.07 -3.83 -13.27
C LEU A 58 -36.22 -4.41 -14.41
N ALA A 59 -35.89 -3.57 -15.40
CA ALA A 59 -35.02 -3.97 -16.50
C ALA A 59 -33.59 -4.30 -16.03
N LEU A 60 -33.07 -3.58 -15.04
CA LEU A 60 -31.79 -3.90 -14.41
C LEU A 60 -31.85 -5.23 -13.66
N ALA A 61 -32.91 -5.49 -12.89
CA ALA A 61 -33.08 -6.75 -12.15
C ALA A 61 -32.99 -7.96 -13.09
N ASP A 62 -33.71 -7.92 -14.20
CA ASP A 62 -33.75 -9.00 -15.19
C ASP A 62 -32.37 -9.23 -15.84
N LYS A 63 -31.63 -8.14 -16.10
CA LYS A 63 -30.33 -8.21 -16.78
C LYS A 63 -29.18 -8.58 -15.83
N CYS A 64 -29.21 -8.09 -14.60
CA CYS A 64 -28.05 -7.99 -13.71
C CYS A 64 -28.08 -8.93 -12.49
N ALA A 65 -29.10 -9.79 -12.36
CA ALA A 65 -29.25 -10.73 -11.24
C ALA A 65 -28.03 -11.67 -11.02
N ASP A 66 -27.27 -11.97 -12.07
CA ASP A 66 -26.09 -12.85 -12.02
C ASP A 66 -24.75 -12.10 -11.96
N VAL A 67 -24.75 -10.76 -11.88
CA VAL A 67 -23.52 -9.96 -11.83
C VAL A 67 -22.80 -10.20 -10.50
N VAL A 68 -21.48 -10.42 -10.59
CA VAL A 68 -20.57 -10.72 -9.48
C VAL A 68 -19.51 -9.62 -9.34
N GLU A 69 -19.04 -9.05 -10.45
CA GLU A 69 -18.05 -7.98 -10.46
C GLU A 69 -18.58 -6.80 -11.27
N LEU A 70 -18.56 -5.62 -10.65
CA LEU A 70 -19.09 -4.39 -11.23
C LEU A 70 -18.05 -3.28 -11.13
N ASP A 71 -17.48 -2.91 -12.27
CA ASP A 71 -16.52 -1.82 -12.40
C ASP A 71 -17.19 -0.62 -13.07
N LEU A 72 -17.42 0.42 -12.27
CA LEU A 72 -18.07 1.67 -12.62
C LEU A 72 -17.13 2.86 -12.43
N ALA A 73 -15.81 2.63 -12.49
CA ALA A 73 -14.83 3.69 -12.28
C ALA A 73 -14.92 4.78 -13.36
N ASN A 74 -14.58 6.02 -12.98
CA ASN A 74 -14.54 7.18 -13.86
C ASN A 74 -15.90 7.42 -14.56
N ASN A 75 -16.99 7.38 -13.81
CA ASN A 75 -18.31 7.79 -14.27
C ASN A 75 -18.72 9.11 -13.59
N LYS A 76 -20.00 9.47 -13.64
CA LYS A 76 -20.56 10.73 -13.15
C LYS A 76 -21.52 10.50 -11.98
N LEU A 77 -21.40 9.36 -11.29
CA LEU A 77 -22.16 9.07 -10.08
C LEU A 77 -21.72 10.02 -8.97
N SER A 78 -22.65 10.78 -8.41
CA SER A 78 -22.40 11.66 -7.26
C SER A 78 -23.26 11.33 -6.04
N GLU A 79 -24.45 10.74 -6.28
CA GLU A 79 -25.42 10.44 -5.24
C GLU A 79 -25.36 8.96 -4.83
N TRP A 80 -25.29 8.72 -3.52
CA TRP A 80 -25.30 7.37 -2.96
C TRP A 80 -26.61 6.62 -3.25
N GLU A 81 -27.73 7.33 -3.39
CA GLU A 81 -29.03 6.75 -3.71
C GLU A 81 -29.00 5.97 -5.03
N GLU A 82 -28.32 6.50 -6.05
CA GLU A 82 -28.17 5.83 -7.34
C GLU A 82 -27.29 4.57 -7.23
N ILE A 83 -26.23 4.63 -6.42
CA ILE A 83 -25.37 3.48 -6.16
C ILE A 83 -26.15 2.38 -5.45
N PHE A 84 -26.97 2.73 -4.45
CA PHE A 84 -27.81 1.78 -3.74
C PHE A 84 -28.87 1.17 -4.65
N ALA A 85 -29.50 1.97 -5.52
CA ALA A 85 -30.43 1.48 -6.53
C ALA A 85 -29.77 0.46 -7.47
N ILE A 86 -28.52 0.67 -7.88
CA ILE A 86 -27.73 -0.30 -8.66
C ILE A 86 -27.48 -1.58 -7.86
N LEU A 87 -27.06 -1.44 -6.59
CA LEU A 87 -26.74 -2.59 -5.73
C LEU A 87 -27.96 -3.44 -5.40
N GLU A 88 -29.14 -2.84 -5.26
CA GLU A 88 -30.41 -3.57 -5.08
C GLU A 88 -30.72 -4.50 -6.26
N GLN A 89 -30.35 -4.11 -7.48
CA GLN A 89 -30.57 -4.92 -8.69
C GLN A 89 -29.41 -5.88 -9.00
N THR A 90 -28.38 -5.90 -8.16
CA THR A 90 -27.18 -6.73 -8.34
C THR A 90 -26.85 -7.56 -7.07
N PRO A 91 -27.77 -8.45 -6.64
CA PRO A 91 -27.72 -9.10 -5.33
C PRO A 91 -26.54 -10.06 -5.12
N ARG A 92 -25.80 -10.40 -6.18
CA ARG A 92 -24.65 -11.33 -6.13
C ARG A 92 -23.29 -10.64 -6.24
N VAL A 93 -23.25 -9.31 -6.31
CA VAL A 93 -22.00 -8.56 -6.46
C VAL A 93 -21.11 -8.77 -5.24
N ARG A 94 -19.86 -9.13 -5.53
CA ARG A 94 -18.78 -9.34 -4.57
C ARG A 94 -17.69 -8.29 -4.70
N PHE A 95 -17.53 -7.71 -5.89
CA PHE A 95 -16.55 -6.68 -6.20
C PHE A 95 -17.25 -5.46 -6.81
N LEU A 96 -17.06 -4.30 -6.20
CA LEU A 96 -17.54 -3.02 -6.70
C LEU A 96 -16.39 -2.02 -6.77
N ASN A 97 -16.17 -1.46 -7.95
CA ASN A 97 -15.24 -0.35 -8.13
C ASN A 97 -15.97 0.93 -8.55
N LEU A 98 -15.84 1.96 -7.72
CA LEU A 98 -16.44 3.27 -7.91
C LEU A 98 -15.38 4.37 -8.03
N SER A 99 -14.10 4.01 -8.22
CA SER A 99 -12.99 4.96 -8.27
C SER A 99 -13.27 6.11 -9.25
N PHE A 100 -12.82 7.32 -8.93
CA PHE A 100 -12.99 8.50 -9.79
C PHE A 100 -14.45 8.96 -10.02
N ASN A 101 -15.42 8.50 -9.23
CA ASN A 101 -16.75 9.11 -9.11
C ASN A 101 -16.76 10.08 -7.92
N ARG A 102 -17.36 11.27 -8.04
CA ARG A 102 -17.31 12.31 -6.99
C ARG A 102 -18.38 12.08 -5.91
N LEU A 103 -18.08 11.20 -4.96
CA LEU A 103 -18.97 10.74 -3.89
C LEU A 103 -18.80 11.53 -2.59
N SER A 104 -18.62 12.85 -2.69
CA SER A 104 -18.46 13.74 -1.54
C SER A 104 -19.76 13.98 -0.76
N ALA A 105 -20.91 13.61 -1.33
CA ALA A 105 -22.18 13.66 -0.64
C ALA A 105 -22.19 12.68 0.54
N GLN A 106 -22.78 13.10 1.66
CA GLN A 106 -22.88 12.27 2.84
C GLN A 106 -24.04 11.28 2.72
N ILE A 107 -23.83 10.04 3.15
CA ILE A 107 -24.92 9.07 3.32
C ILE A 107 -25.82 9.59 4.46
N GLN A 108 -27.08 9.90 4.16
CA GLN A 108 -27.97 10.54 5.13
C GLN A 108 -28.34 9.55 6.24
N ALA A 109 -28.28 9.95 7.51
CA ALA A 109 -28.57 9.09 8.66
C ALA A 109 -30.01 8.51 8.66
N ALA A 110 -30.97 9.16 7.98
CA ALA A 110 -32.32 8.64 7.79
C ALA A 110 -32.37 7.42 6.85
N GLN A 111 -31.36 7.25 6.00
CA GLN A 111 -31.12 6.03 5.22
C GLN A 111 -30.49 5.01 6.17
N THR A 112 -31.30 4.37 7.00
CA THR A 112 -30.85 3.12 7.63
C THR A 112 -30.53 2.18 6.46
N LEU A 113 -29.25 1.86 6.22
CA LEU A 113 -28.83 1.04 5.08
C LEU A 113 -29.37 -0.39 5.28
N GLN A 114 -30.58 -0.58 4.75
CA GLN A 114 -31.38 -1.79 4.72
C GLN A 114 -31.92 -1.84 3.28
N PRO A 115 -31.52 -2.82 2.46
CA PRO A 115 -30.84 -4.07 2.80
C PRO A 115 -29.34 -3.94 3.11
N ARG A 116 -28.78 -4.95 3.81
CA ARG A 116 -27.33 -5.15 3.91
C ARG A 116 -26.84 -5.88 2.66
N TRP A 117 -25.64 -5.53 2.18
CA TRP A 117 -25.04 -6.21 1.02
C TRP A 117 -24.06 -7.29 1.49
N ASP A 118 -24.63 -8.39 1.97
CA ASP A 118 -23.90 -9.48 2.63
C ASP A 118 -22.90 -10.24 1.73
N CYS A 119 -22.96 -10.03 0.41
CA CYS A 119 -22.03 -10.65 -0.54
C CYS A 119 -20.84 -9.75 -0.91
N LEU A 120 -20.94 -8.44 -0.69
CA LEU A 120 -19.92 -7.50 -1.15
C LEU A 120 -18.67 -7.61 -0.27
N SER A 121 -17.57 -8.06 -0.87
CA SER A 121 -16.31 -8.36 -0.17
C SER A 121 -15.17 -7.45 -0.57
N HIS A 122 -15.26 -6.79 -1.73
CA HIS A 122 -14.25 -5.87 -2.26
C HIS A 122 -14.91 -4.57 -2.68
N LEU A 123 -14.47 -3.45 -2.11
CA LEU A 123 -14.97 -2.12 -2.42
C LEU A 123 -13.82 -1.17 -2.72
N ILE A 124 -13.84 -0.56 -3.90
CA ILE A 124 -12.81 0.38 -4.35
C ILE A 124 -13.40 1.79 -4.48
N LEU A 125 -12.89 2.72 -3.66
CA LEU A 125 -13.35 4.11 -3.56
C LEU A 125 -12.18 5.10 -3.74
N ASN A 126 -11.21 4.80 -4.60
CA ASN A 126 -10.06 5.67 -4.82
C ASN A 126 -10.46 6.96 -5.55
N SER A 127 -9.92 8.11 -5.12
CA SER A 127 -10.22 9.40 -5.74
C SER A 127 -11.72 9.71 -5.88
N THR A 128 -12.49 9.39 -4.83
CA THR A 128 -13.92 9.64 -4.78
C THR A 128 -14.32 10.81 -3.89
N TYR A 129 -13.42 11.30 -3.04
CA TYR A 129 -13.69 12.33 -2.03
C TYR A 129 -14.75 11.90 -1.00
N VAL A 130 -14.96 10.60 -0.82
CA VAL A 130 -15.94 10.08 0.16
C VAL A 130 -15.55 10.48 1.58
N GLY A 131 -16.48 11.08 2.33
CA GLY A 131 -16.24 11.48 3.72
C GLY A 131 -16.27 10.32 4.71
N TRP A 132 -15.60 10.47 5.85
CA TRP A 132 -15.58 9.46 6.92
C TRP A 132 -16.96 9.02 7.44
N PRO A 133 -17.98 9.90 7.61
CA PRO A 133 -19.32 9.44 7.99
C PRO A 133 -19.90 8.42 7.01
N SER A 134 -19.71 8.63 5.70
CA SER A 134 -20.11 7.69 4.66
C SER A 134 -19.29 6.40 4.71
N VAL A 135 -17.97 6.49 4.89
CA VAL A 135 -17.10 5.30 5.07
C VAL A 135 -17.58 4.45 6.25
N TYR A 136 -17.88 5.07 7.39
CA TYR A 136 -18.39 4.37 8.56
C TYR A 136 -19.75 3.69 8.30
N ALA A 137 -20.68 4.40 7.66
CA ALA A 137 -21.99 3.86 7.30
C ALA A 137 -21.86 2.63 6.36
N LEU A 138 -20.99 2.72 5.35
CA LEU A 138 -20.70 1.61 4.43
C LEU A 138 -20.12 0.41 5.19
N LEU A 139 -19.14 0.62 6.07
CA LEU A 139 -18.57 -0.46 6.89
C LEU A 139 -19.63 -1.20 7.71
N LYS A 140 -20.66 -0.51 8.22
CA LYS A 140 -21.77 -1.18 8.93
C LYS A 140 -22.71 -1.95 7.99
N ALA A 141 -22.92 -1.44 6.77
CA ALA A 141 -23.79 -2.06 5.76
C ALA A 141 -23.16 -3.25 5.02
N LEU A 142 -21.84 -3.41 5.10
CA LEU A 142 -21.06 -4.39 4.32
C LEU A 142 -20.34 -5.41 5.21
N PRO A 143 -21.07 -6.32 5.90
CA PRO A 143 -20.48 -7.23 6.90
C PRO A 143 -19.42 -8.21 6.37
N ALA A 144 -19.42 -8.48 5.07
CA ALA A 144 -18.50 -9.42 4.42
C ALA A 144 -17.28 -8.72 3.79
N LEU A 145 -17.09 -7.41 4.02
CA LEU A 145 -16.02 -6.64 3.40
C LEU A 145 -14.63 -7.10 3.86
N GLU A 146 -13.83 -7.64 2.96
CA GLU A 146 -12.47 -8.12 3.21
C GLU A 146 -11.40 -7.15 2.70
N GLU A 147 -11.69 -6.41 1.62
CA GLU A 147 -10.76 -5.51 0.96
C GLU A 147 -11.41 -4.15 0.65
N LEU A 148 -10.77 -3.08 1.14
CA LEU A 148 -11.25 -1.71 1.00
C LEU A 148 -10.15 -0.81 0.44
N HIS A 149 -10.48 -0.01 -0.57
CA HIS A 149 -9.56 0.98 -1.13
C HIS A 149 -10.09 2.40 -0.92
N LEU A 150 -9.28 3.22 -0.27
CA LEU A 150 -9.55 4.59 0.17
C LEU A 150 -8.39 5.53 -0.20
N SER A 151 -7.65 5.20 -1.25
CA SER A 151 -6.47 5.98 -1.68
C SER A 151 -6.90 7.28 -2.36
N LEU A 152 -6.06 8.31 -2.28
CA LEU A 152 -6.23 9.58 -3.01
C LEU A 152 -7.57 10.30 -2.72
N ASN A 153 -8.05 10.24 -1.47
CA ASN A 153 -9.30 10.88 -1.02
C ASN A 153 -9.06 12.13 -0.15
N GLU A 154 -7.83 12.64 -0.13
CA GLU A 154 -7.44 13.85 0.62
C GLU A 154 -7.60 13.74 2.16
N TYR A 155 -7.56 12.52 2.70
CA TYR A 155 -7.61 12.31 4.15
C TYR A 155 -6.33 12.79 4.86
N SER A 156 -6.46 13.82 5.68
CA SER A 156 -5.42 14.26 6.62
C SER A 156 -5.53 13.61 8.01
N TYR A 157 -6.66 12.98 8.31
CA TYR A 157 -6.97 12.28 9.57
C TYR A 157 -7.86 11.07 9.31
N VAL A 158 -8.03 10.20 10.32
CA VAL A 158 -8.90 9.01 10.26
C VAL A 158 -10.04 9.10 11.27
N ASP A 159 -11.30 9.13 10.82
CA ASP A 159 -12.50 9.07 11.66
C ASP A 159 -13.37 7.85 11.38
N LEU A 160 -13.58 7.03 12.40
CA LEU A 160 -14.46 5.86 12.31
C LEU A 160 -15.41 5.80 13.51
N SER A 161 -15.72 6.96 14.12
CA SER A 161 -16.66 7.08 15.24
C SER A 161 -18.13 7.06 14.81
N GLY A 162 -18.41 7.38 13.54
CA GLY A 162 -19.78 7.50 13.02
C GLY A 162 -20.52 8.77 13.46
N GLN A 163 -19.86 9.70 14.14
CA GLN A 163 -20.42 10.98 14.54
C GLN A 163 -19.78 12.12 13.74
N GLU A 164 -20.56 13.13 13.39
CA GLU A 164 -19.99 14.40 12.89
C GLU A 164 -19.26 15.07 14.05
N VAL A 165 -17.93 15.08 13.98
CA VAL A 165 -17.12 15.76 14.99
C VAL A 165 -17.17 17.25 14.69
N GLU A 166 -17.87 18.02 15.52
CA GLU A 166 -17.68 19.48 15.54
C GLU A 166 -16.23 19.77 15.94
N GLU A 167 -15.52 20.57 15.11
CA GLU A 167 -14.09 20.91 15.26
C GLU A 167 -13.68 21.45 16.64
N LYS A 168 -14.63 21.77 17.53
CA LYS A 168 -14.38 22.53 18.77
C LYS A 168 -14.42 21.72 20.06
N ASP A 169 -14.99 20.52 20.09
CA ASP A 169 -15.36 19.87 21.36
C ASP A 169 -14.62 18.58 21.70
N HIS A 170 -13.37 18.45 21.27
CA HIS A 170 -12.54 17.32 21.65
C HIS A 170 -11.10 17.77 21.91
N CYS A 171 -10.39 17.06 22.78
CA CYS A 171 -8.94 17.04 22.61
C CYS A 171 -8.68 16.45 21.21
N GLU A 172 -8.40 17.28 20.21
CA GLU A 172 -8.03 16.87 18.83
C GLU A 172 -7.02 15.73 18.86
N ALA A 173 -6.10 15.80 19.81
CA ALA A 173 -5.09 14.80 20.05
C ALA A 173 -5.60 13.59 20.84
N CYS A 174 -6.88 13.27 21.05
CA CYS A 174 -7.28 12.14 21.92
C CYS A 174 -8.67 11.54 21.68
N SER A 175 -9.57 12.20 20.94
CA SER A 175 -10.96 11.75 20.73
C SER A 175 -11.16 10.44 19.95
N ARG A 176 -10.09 9.74 19.57
CA ARG A 176 -10.18 8.48 18.81
C ARG A 176 -9.36 7.33 19.37
N LEU A 177 -8.90 7.45 20.61
CA LEU A 177 -8.14 6.41 21.29
C LEU A 177 -8.49 6.43 22.79
N ASN A 178 -9.76 6.19 23.11
CA ASN A 178 -10.11 5.70 24.44
C ASN A 178 -10.21 4.17 24.31
N VAL A 179 -9.05 3.52 24.29
CA VAL A 179 -8.86 2.08 24.00
C VAL A 179 -9.62 1.19 25.00
N ASP A 180 -10.09 1.75 26.12
CA ASP A 180 -10.87 1.01 27.11
C ASP A 180 -12.31 0.65 26.66
N VAL A 181 -12.87 1.19 25.56
CA VAL A 181 -14.28 0.85 25.18
C VAL A 181 -14.63 0.88 23.68
N THR A 182 -13.70 0.84 22.72
CA THR A 182 -14.11 0.82 21.30
C THR A 182 -14.20 -0.61 20.76
N GLU A 183 -15.42 -1.12 20.61
CA GLU A 183 -15.69 -2.30 19.78
C GLU A 183 -15.09 -2.11 18.38
N PRO A 184 -14.55 -3.16 17.75
CA PRO A 184 -14.01 -3.06 16.41
C PRO A 184 -15.08 -2.57 15.43
N VAL A 185 -14.69 -1.68 14.52
CA VAL A 185 -15.62 -1.10 13.53
C VAL A 185 -16.01 -2.16 12.52
N HIS A 186 -15.02 -2.95 12.06
CA HIS A 186 -15.21 -4.03 11.09
C HIS A 186 -14.18 -5.16 11.30
N GLU A 187 -14.64 -6.34 11.72
CA GLU A 187 -13.74 -7.45 12.06
C GLU A 187 -13.26 -8.26 10.84
N GLN A 188 -13.99 -8.26 9.72
CA GLN A 188 -13.65 -9.09 8.55
C GLN A 188 -12.64 -8.43 7.60
N LEU A 189 -12.33 -7.14 7.79
CA LEU A 189 -11.47 -6.40 6.88
C LEU A 189 -10.01 -6.85 7.06
N LYS A 190 -9.39 -7.33 5.97
CA LYS A 190 -8.01 -7.86 5.97
C LYS A 190 -7.05 -7.02 5.16
N LYS A 191 -7.55 -6.25 4.19
CA LYS A 191 -6.72 -5.45 3.28
C LYS A 191 -7.24 -4.04 3.16
N LEU A 192 -6.36 -3.07 3.35
CA LEU A 192 -6.68 -1.66 3.25
C LEU A 192 -5.65 -0.93 2.38
N HIS A 193 -6.14 -0.31 1.32
CA HIS A 193 -5.37 0.59 0.47
C HIS A 193 -5.66 2.04 0.87
N PHE A 194 -4.67 2.74 1.39
CA PHE A 194 -4.82 4.09 1.96
C PHE A 194 -3.76 5.07 1.41
N SER A 195 -3.25 4.80 0.21
CA SER A 195 -2.10 5.48 -0.38
C SER A 195 -2.42 6.88 -0.89
N GLY A 196 -1.42 7.76 -0.95
CA GLY A 196 -1.58 9.09 -1.55
C GLY A 196 -2.54 10.01 -0.80
N ASN A 197 -2.79 9.74 0.49
CA ASN A 197 -3.57 10.62 1.35
C ASN A 197 -2.60 11.55 2.13
N PRO A 198 -2.95 12.83 2.39
CA PRO A 198 -2.12 13.80 3.09
C PRO A 198 -2.03 13.55 4.62
N VAL A 199 -2.19 12.30 5.07
CA VAL A 199 -2.04 11.90 6.47
C VAL A 199 -0.55 11.86 6.84
N SER A 200 -0.16 12.59 7.87
CA SER A 200 1.24 12.71 8.30
C SER A 200 1.55 12.01 9.63
N SER A 201 0.53 11.72 10.44
CA SER A 201 0.70 11.15 11.76
C SER A 201 0.47 9.64 11.75
N TRP A 202 1.41 8.87 12.29
CA TRP A 202 1.24 7.43 12.48
C TRP A 202 0.09 7.11 13.43
N ARG A 203 -0.20 8.03 14.35
CA ARG A 203 -1.33 7.88 15.24
C ARG A 203 -2.67 7.79 14.50
N GLU A 204 -2.86 8.59 13.45
CA GLU A 204 -4.06 8.49 12.62
C GLU A 204 -4.10 7.14 11.91
N ILE A 205 -2.96 6.64 11.43
CA ILE A 205 -2.85 5.31 10.83
C ILE A 205 -3.19 4.22 11.86
N SER A 206 -2.73 4.31 13.11
CA SER A 206 -3.05 3.34 14.17
C SER A 206 -4.54 3.18 14.41
N LYS A 207 -5.37 4.23 14.20
CA LYS A 207 -6.83 4.13 14.31
C LYS A 207 -7.43 3.10 13.35
N LEU A 208 -6.82 2.92 12.18
CA LEU A 208 -7.22 1.89 11.22
C LEU A 208 -6.97 0.49 11.79
N GLY A 209 -5.85 0.27 12.46
CA GLY A 209 -5.53 -1.01 13.09
C GLY A 209 -6.51 -1.38 14.22
N TYR A 210 -6.85 -0.42 15.08
CA TYR A 210 -7.84 -0.63 16.13
C TYR A 210 -9.25 -0.85 15.58
N ALA A 211 -9.62 -0.14 14.50
CA ALA A 211 -10.91 -0.32 13.85
C ALA A 211 -11.03 -1.67 13.13
N PHE A 212 -9.90 -2.21 12.64
CA PHE A 212 -9.80 -3.41 11.82
C PHE A 212 -8.79 -4.40 12.44
N PRO A 213 -9.13 -5.09 13.53
CA PRO A 213 -8.18 -5.88 14.32
C PRO A 213 -7.53 -7.04 13.55
N ASN A 214 -8.17 -7.53 12.47
CA ASN A 214 -7.67 -8.62 11.64
C ASN A 214 -6.95 -8.15 10.36
N LEU A 215 -6.52 -6.88 10.31
CA LEU A 215 -5.84 -6.33 9.13
C LEU A 215 -4.49 -7.03 8.87
N GLU A 216 -4.37 -7.66 7.71
CA GLU A 216 -3.16 -8.36 7.28
C GLU A 216 -2.31 -7.55 6.30
N THR A 217 -2.93 -6.63 5.55
CA THR A 217 -2.28 -5.86 4.48
C THR A 217 -2.67 -4.38 4.59
N LEU A 218 -1.67 -3.52 4.72
CA LEU A 218 -1.86 -2.07 4.78
C LEU A 218 -0.94 -1.37 3.78
N LEU A 219 -1.52 -0.57 2.90
CA LEU A 219 -0.77 0.27 1.95
C LEU A 219 -0.93 1.74 2.32
N VAL A 220 0.15 2.36 2.76
CA VAL A 220 0.23 3.77 3.19
C VAL A 220 1.36 4.49 2.47
N ASN A 221 1.69 4.04 1.25
CA ASN A 221 2.68 4.71 0.41
C ASN A 221 2.17 6.07 -0.09
N ASP A 222 3.12 6.96 -0.39
CA ASP A 222 2.85 8.33 -0.84
C ASP A 222 2.04 9.15 0.18
N CYS A 223 2.17 8.82 1.46
CA CYS A 223 1.66 9.61 2.58
C CYS A 223 2.82 10.32 3.28
N PRO A 224 2.67 11.59 3.74
CA PRO A 224 3.73 12.37 4.39
C PRO A 224 4.04 11.92 5.83
N VAL A 225 4.01 10.62 6.11
CA VAL A 225 4.35 10.04 7.41
C VAL A 225 5.86 10.10 7.64
N ALA A 226 6.29 10.93 8.59
CA ALA A 226 7.70 11.16 8.88
C ALA A 226 8.25 10.33 10.05
N THR A 227 7.37 9.85 10.92
CA THR A 227 7.71 8.97 12.05
C THR A 227 6.59 7.95 12.28
N LEU A 228 6.94 6.76 12.75
CA LEU A 228 6.05 5.74 13.24
C LEU A 228 5.79 5.87 14.74
N GLU A 229 6.50 6.76 15.43
CA GLU A 229 6.23 7.05 16.84
C GLU A 229 4.81 7.57 17.00
N PRO A 230 3.97 6.94 17.83
CA PRO A 230 2.71 7.54 18.24
C PRO A 230 2.94 8.92 18.85
N ASP A 231 2.30 9.95 18.31
CA ASP A 231 2.41 11.30 18.88
C ASP A 231 1.93 11.33 20.34
N PRO A 232 2.73 11.86 21.28
CA PRO A 232 2.29 12.01 22.68
C PRO A 232 1.12 13.00 22.73
N CYS A 233 0.01 12.61 23.39
CA CYS A 233 -1.10 13.54 23.65
C CYS A 233 -0.77 14.27 24.96
N GLU A 234 -0.28 15.51 24.87
CA GLU A 234 0.02 16.35 26.05
C GLU A 234 -1.15 16.47 27.03
N LYS A 235 -2.40 16.33 26.53
CA LYS A 235 -3.63 16.44 27.32
C LYS A 235 -4.07 15.14 28.00
N CYS A 236 -3.68 13.94 27.54
CA CYS A 236 -4.04 12.68 28.21
C CYS A 236 -2.86 11.87 28.76
N GLY A 237 -1.62 12.27 28.46
CA GLY A 237 -0.44 11.48 28.78
C GLY A 237 -0.41 10.12 28.07
N ASP A 238 0.12 9.10 28.75
CA ASP A 238 0.33 7.74 28.19
C ASP A 238 -0.94 6.85 28.22
N ASN A 239 -2.09 7.41 28.58
CA ASN A 239 -3.33 6.66 28.83
C ASN A 239 -4.20 6.47 27.58
N ASN A 240 -3.80 6.98 26.41
CA ASN A 240 -4.57 6.78 25.17
C ASN A 240 -4.38 5.37 24.55
N GLY A 241 -3.61 4.48 25.16
CA GLY A 241 -3.43 3.10 24.68
C GLY A 241 -2.66 2.93 23.38
N ASN A 242 -2.21 4.00 22.71
CA ASN A 242 -1.33 3.93 21.54
C ASN A 242 0.13 4.14 21.98
N LYS A 243 0.66 3.16 22.72
CA LYS A 243 1.98 3.26 23.36
C LYS A 243 3.10 2.92 22.40
N ALA A 244 2.88 1.96 21.50
CA ALA A 244 3.84 1.55 20.49
C ALA A 244 3.23 1.49 19.09
N SER A 245 4.06 1.72 18.08
CA SER A 245 3.68 1.77 16.66
C SER A 245 2.98 0.49 16.17
N HIS A 246 3.26 -0.64 16.82
CA HIS A 246 2.79 -1.98 16.43
C HIS A 246 1.55 -2.45 17.20
N ASP A 247 1.14 -1.76 18.28
CA ASP A 247 0.04 -2.18 19.17
C ASP A 247 -1.28 -2.38 18.40
N ALA A 248 -1.55 -1.48 17.44
CA ALA A 248 -2.75 -1.52 16.62
C ALA A 248 -2.77 -2.63 15.57
N PHE A 249 -1.64 -3.32 15.34
CA PHE A 249 -1.43 -4.16 14.14
C PHE A 249 -0.93 -5.57 14.47
N PRO A 250 -1.65 -6.36 15.30
CA PRO A 250 -1.19 -7.68 15.75
C PRO A 250 -1.06 -8.71 14.62
N HIS A 251 -1.85 -8.57 13.54
CA HIS A 251 -1.92 -9.51 12.42
C HIS A 251 -1.34 -8.95 11.11
N LEU A 252 -0.71 -7.77 11.13
CA LEU A 252 -0.23 -7.13 9.91
C LEU A 252 1.00 -7.86 9.33
N ARG A 253 0.85 -8.40 8.12
CA ARG A 253 1.86 -9.22 7.42
C ARG A 253 2.53 -8.47 6.28
N PHE A 254 1.80 -7.57 5.63
CA PHE A 254 2.30 -6.74 4.54
C PHE A 254 2.09 -5.25 4.85
N LEU A 255 3.16 -4.49 4.82
CA LEU A 255 3.13 -3.03 4.97
C LEU A 255 3.87 -2.36 3.81
N ASN A 256 3.19 -1.44 3.13
CA ASN A 256 3.81 -0.61 2.11
C ASN A 256 3.95 0.83 2.62
N LEU A 257 5.19 1.25 2.81
CA LEU A 257 5.60 2.59 3.24
C LEU A 257 6.47 3.24 2.16
N ASN A 258 6.33 2.88 0.89
CA ASN A 258 7.07 3.56 -0.16
C ASN A 258 6.77 5.07 -0.17
N ASN A 259 7.78 5.88 -0.44
CA ASN A 259 7.68 7.33 -0.58
C ASN A 259 7.09 8.04 0.66
N THR A 260 7.35 7.51 1.86
CA THR A 260 7.06 8.18 3.13
C THR A 260 8.27 8.98 3.64
N GLY A 261 8.04 9.91 4.56
CA GLY A 261 9.08 10.81 5.12
C GLY A 261 10.03 10.19 6.15
N LEU A 262 10.09 8.86 6.28
CA LEU A 262 10.91 8.18 7.30
C LEU A 262 12.40 8.45 7.06
N SER A 263 13.09 8.97 8.08
CA SER A 263 14.45 9.52 7.91
C SER A 263 15.51 8.98 8.89
N THR A 264 15.13 8.11 9.83
CA THR A 264 16.01 7.57 10.87
C THR A 264 15.96 6.04 10.93
N TRP A 265 16.99 5.42 11.50
CA TRP A 265 17.03 3.98 11.73
C TRP A 265 16.09 3.54 12.85
N ASP A 266 15.74 4.43 13.78
CA ASP A 266 14.77 4.16 14.85
C ASP A 266 13.41 3.74 14.27
N GLU A 267 13.01 4.29 13.12
CA GLU A 267 11.78 3.89 12.43
C GLU A 267 11.86 2.44 11.91
N VAL A 268 13.04 2.00 11.45
CA VAL A 268 13.27 0.61 11.05
C VAL A 268 13.21 -0.31 12.27
N ASP A 269 13.76 0.13 13.39
CA ASP A 269 13.76 -0.64 14.63
C ASP A 269 12.34 -0.72 15.25
N ARG A 270 11.50 0.30 15.08
CA ARG A 270 10.06 0.23 15.38
C ARG A 270 9.35 -0.78 14.48
N LEU A 271 9.65 -0.82 13.18
CA LEU A 271 9.10 -1.82 12.26
C LEU A 271 9.50 -3.26 12.63
N ALA A 272 10.69 -3.46 13.17
CA ALA A 272 11.15 -4.77 13.62
C ALA A 272 10.28 -5.36 14.75
N GLN A 273 9.57 -4.51 15.50
CA GLN A 273 8.68 -4.91 16.61
C GLN A 273 7.30 -5.39 16.15
N PHE A 274 6.95 -5.24 14.87
CA PHE A 274 5.66 -5.72 14.35
C PHE A 274 5.63 -7.25 14.38
N PRO A 275 4.73 -7.89 15.15
CA PRO A 275 4.84 -9.31 15.49
C PRO A 275 4.63 -10.23 14.28
N ALA A 276 3.76 -9.83 13.35
CA ALA A 276 3.38 -10.62 12.20
C ALA A 276 4.04 -10.18 10.87
N LEU A 277 4.80 -9.07 10.86
CA LEU A 277 5.25 -8.44 9.62
C LEU A 277 6.23 -9.34 8.85
N LYS A 278 5.85 -9.73 7.62
CA LYS A 278 6.65 -10.60 6.74
C LYS A 278 7.07 -9.93 5.45
N SER A 279 6.38 -8.90 5.00
CA SER A 279 6.70 -8.20 3.77
C SER A 279 6.63 -6.70 3.96
N LEU A 280 7.69 -6.01 3.55
CA LEU A 280 7.83 -4.56 3.68
C LEU A 280 8.21 -3.95 2.34
N ARG A 281 7.60 -2.82 2.00
CA ARG A 281 8.09 -1.93 0.94
C ARG A 281 8.53 -0.61 1.59
N ALA A 282 9.78 -0.23 1.35
CA ALA A 282 10.54 0.79 2.07
C ALA A 282 11.42 1.65 1.13
N GLN A 283 10.94 1.89 -0.09
CA GLN A 283 11.64 2.73 -1.08
C GLN A 283 11.27 4.19 -0.92
N GLY A 284 12.11 5.10 -1.41
CA GLY A 284 11.80 6.55 -1.41
C GLY A 284 11.83 7.21 -0.04
N TRP A 285 12.49 6.61 0.95
CA TRP A 285 12.69 7.22 2.27
C TRP A 285 13.86 8.23 2.28
N PRO A 286 13.71 9.41 2.90
CA PRO A 286 14.82 10.34 3.15
C PRO A 286 16.01 9.71 3.90
N LEU A 287 15.78 8.63 4.64
CA LEU A 287 16.83 7.82 5.27
C LEU A 287 17.97 7.49 4.29
N TRP A 288 17.64 7.22 3.04
CA TRP A 288 18.60 6.77 2.02
C TRP A 288 19.50 7.89 1.47
N GLU A 289 19.10 9.16 1.64
CA GLU A 289 19.86 10.32 1.16
C GLU A 289 21.02 10.68 2.10
N ARG A 290 20.93 10.26 3.37
CA ARG A 290 21.92 10.57 4.40
C ARG A 290 23.16 9.68 4.33
N PHE A 291 23.15 8.63 3.52
CA PHE A 291 24.23 7.66 3.42
C PHE A 291 24.62 7.41 1.96
N GLU A 292 25.90 7.66 1.64
CA GLU A 292 26.53 7.12 0.43
C GLU A 292 26.55 5.59 0.57
N SER A 293 25.49 4.95 0.10
CA SER A 293 25.28 3.51 0.19
C SER A 293 24.69 3.00 -1.11
N THR A 294 25.20 1.88 -1.57
CA THR A 294 24.64 1.13 -2.69
C THR A 294 23.29 0.52 -2.31
N GLU A 295 22.46 0.21 -3.30
CA GLU A 295 21.20 -0.51 -3.06
C GLU A 295 21.44 -1.85 -2.34
N HIS A 296 22.54 -2.52 -2.65
CA HIS A 296 22.95 -3.77 -1.99
C HIS A 296 23.20 -3.57 -0.50
N GLU A 297 23.98 -2.54 -0.11
CA GLU A 297 24.25 -2.24 1.30
C GLU A 297 22.97 -1.87 2.06
N ARG A 298 22.09 -1.05 1.46
CA ARG A 298 20.78 -0.71 2.04
C ARG A 298 19.96 -1.97 2.32
N ARG A 299 19.93 -2.90 1.35
CA ARG A 299 19.24 -4.18 1.50
C ARG A 299 19.82 -5.02 2.63
N LEU A 300 21.15 -5.16 2.71
CA LEU A 300 21.80 -5.91 3.79
C LEU A 300 21.46 -5.32 5.17
N LEU A 301 21.54 -3.99 5.31
CA LEU A 301 21.21 -3.31 6.56
C LEU A 301 19.74 -3.55 6.98
N LEU A 302 18.80 -3.44 6.03
CA LEU A 302 17.38 -3.72 6.30
C LEU A 302 17.15 -5.19 6.67
N VAL A 303 17.72 -6.14 5.93
CA VAL A 303 17.57 -7.58 6.19
C VAL A 303 18.09 -7.95 7.58
N ALA A 304 19.23 -7.38 7.99
CA ALA A 304 19.80 -7.62 9.31
C ALA A 304 18.98 -7.00 10.45
N ARG A 305 18.41 -5.81 10.23
CA ARG A 305 17.58 -5.09 11.22
C ARG A 305 16.17 -5.64 11.36
N LEU A 306 15.61 -6.25 10.30
CA LEU A 306 14.23 -6.73 10.27
C LEU A 306 14.20 -8.28 10.33
N PRO A 307 14.27 -8.89 11.53
CA PRO A 307 14.39 -10.34 11.69
C PRO A 307 13.21 -11.13 11.12
N HIS A 308 12.02 -10.53 11.09
CA HIS A 308 10.79 -11.22 10.70
C HIS A 308 10.38 -10.99 9.24
N VAL A 309 10.95 -9.96 8.59
CA VAL A 309 10.64 -9.60 7.20
C VAL A 309 11.34 -10.56 6.24
N ARG A 310 10.54 -11.29 5.46
CA ARG A 310 10.97 -12.27 4.47
C ARG A 310 10.99 -11.71 3.05
N THR A 311 10.19 -10.68 2.76
CA THR A 311 10.12 -10.08 1.44
C THR A 311 10.32 -8.57 1.56
N LEU A 312 11.26 -8.03 0.79
CA LEU A 312 11.60 -6.61 0.81
C LEU A 312 11.41 -6.02 -0.60
N ASN A 313 10.70 -4.89 -0.70
CA ASN A 313 10.53 -4.10 -1.92
C ASN A 313 9.99 -4.89 -3.13
N GLY A 314 9.13 -5.88 -2.88
CA GLY A 314 8.52 -6.70 -3.93
C GLY A 314 9.47 -7.71 -4.59
N GLY A 315 10.69 -7.88 -4.07
CA GLY A 315 11.61 -8.91 -4.51
C GLY A 315 11.21 -10.32 -4.06
N GLY A 316 12.03 -11.31 -4.40
CA GLY A 316 11.88 -12.67 -3.89
C GLY A 316 12.06 -12.76 -2.37
N ALA A 317 11.71 -13.92 -1.81
CA ALA A 317 11.98 -14.22 -0.41
C ALA A 317 13.50 -14.13 -0.14
N VAL A 318 13.87 -13.45 0.95
CA VAL A 318 15.24 -13.33 1.45
C VAL A 318 15.75 -14.73 1.80
N PRO A 319 16.75 -15.27 1.07
CA PRO A 319 17.35 -16.57 1.38
C PRO A 319 18.01 -16.58 2.76
N VAL A 320 18.15 -17.76 3.35
CA VAL A 320 18.80 -17.93 4.66
C VAL A 320 20.26 -17.50 4.60
N GLU A 321 20.93 -17.81 3.49
CA GLU A 321 22.32 -17.45 3.22
C GLU A 321 22.49 -15.93 3.09
N GLU A 322 21.53 -15.26 2.44
CA GLU A 322 21.53 -13.79 2.35
C GLU A 322 21.36 -13.16 3.73
N ARG A 323 20.46 -13.71 4.56
CA ARG A 323 20.24 -13.23 5.93
C ARG A 323 21.46 -13.42 6.82
N ASP A 324 22.07 -14.60 6.82
CA ASP A 324 23.30 -14.85 7.60
C ASP A 324 24.42 -13.89 7.16
N ALA A 325 24.61 -13.71 5.85
CA ALA A 325 25.59 -12.78 5.32
C ALA A 325 25.29 -11.32 5.73
N ALA A 326 24.03 -10.89 5.65
CA ALA A 326 23.58 -9.57 6.05
C ALA A 326 23.81 -9.31 7.54
N GLU A 327 23.47 -10.25 8.41
CA GLU A 327 23.65 -10.14 9.86
C GLU A 327 25.13 -10.09 10.25
N ARG A 328 26.00 -10.88 9.61
CA ARG A 328 27.46 -10.79 9.82
C ARG A 328 28.05 -9.48 9.32
N ALA A 329 27.58 -9.01 8.15
CA ALA A 329 27.99 -7.73 7.61
C ALA A 329 27.56 -6.59 8.54
N PHE A 330 26.37 -6.68 9.14
CA PHE A 330 25.86 -5.71 10.10
C PHE A 330 26.73 -5.62 11.36
N ILE A 331 27.14 -6.76 11.94
CA ILE A 331 28.08 -6.79 13.07
C ILE A 331 29.39 -6.10 12.69
N ARG A 332 29.95 -6.42 11.51
CA ARG A 332 31.19 -5.78 11.01
C ARG A 332 31.04 -4.28 10.76
N TYR A 333 29.88 -3.85 10.31
CA TYR A 333 29.59 -2.43 10.08
C TYR A 333 29.54 -1.62 11.38
N TYR A 334 29.00 -2.19 12.47
CA TYR A 334 28.85 -1.48 13.74
C TYR A 334 29.99 -1.74 14.75
N MET A 335 30.80 -2.79 14.58
CA MET A 335 31.92 -3.06 15.50
C MET A 335 32.97 -1.94 15.48
N GLU A 336 33.17 -1.28 14.34
CA GLU A 336 34.12 -0.18 14.17
C GLU A 336 33.56 1.17 14.64
N LYS A 337 32.24 1.24 14.91
CA LYS A 337 31.56 2.45 15.37
C LYS A 337 31.60 2.59 16.90
N PRO A 338 31.46 3.83 17.43
CA PRO A 338 31.27 4.08 18.86
C PRO A 338 30.12 3.25 19.43
N GLU A 339 30.22 2.85 20.69
CA GLU A 339 29.17 2.04 21.35
C GLU A 339 27.82 2.76 21.38
N SER A 340 27.81 4.10 21.46
CA SER A 340 26.60 4.93 21.39
C SER A 340 25.83 4.79 20.07
N ASP A 341 26.51 4.40 19.00
CA ASP A 341 25.95 4.32 17.66
C ASP A 341 25.49 2.89 17.33
N ARG A 342 25.72 1.93 18.24
CA ARG A 342 25.36 0.53 18.06
C ARG A 342 23.91 0.32 18.48
N PRO A 343 23.01 -0.05 17.55
CA PRO A 343 21.62 -0.35 17.89
C PRO A 343 21.52 -1.63 18.72
N ASP A 344 20.44 -1.83 19.48
CA ASP A 344 20.22 -3.05 20.28
C ASP A 344 20.35 -4.33 19.46
N ARG A 345 19.89 -4.28 18.21
CA ARG A 345 20.03 -5.36 17.24
C ARG A 345 21.48 -5.84 17.04
N TYR A 346 22.47 -4.98 17.19
CA TYR A 346 23.87 -5.36 17.13
C TYR A 346 24.22 -6.39 18.21
N TRP A 347 23.80 -6.15 19.45
CA TRP A 347 24.10 -7.01 20.58
C TRP A 347 23.35 -8.35 20.48
N GLU A 348 22.11 -8.33 20.00
CA GLU A 348 21.36 -9.54 19.67
C GLU A 348 22.13 -10.41 18.66
N LEU A 349 22.60 -9.80 17.57
CA LEU A 349 23.31 -10.51 16.51
C LEU A 349 24.68 -11.03 16.96
N VAL A 350 25.40 -10.30 17.83
CA VAL A 350 26.63 -10.81 18.47
C VAL A 350 26.31 -12.04 19.35
N GLY A 351 25.15 -12.06 20.01
CA GLY A 351 24.67 -13.22 20.75
C GLY A 351 24.41 -14.45 19.86
N VAL A 352 23.92 -14.24 18.63
CA VAL A 352 23.63 -15.31 17.65
C VAL A 352 24.89 -15.80 16.93
N HIS A 353 25.72 -14.87 16.43
CA HIS A 353 26.85 -15.17 15.54
C HIS A 353 28.21 -15.24 16.24
N GLY A 354 28.26 -14.82 17.50
CA GLY A 354 29.50 -14.64 18.24
C GLY A 354 30.23 -13.34 17.87
N LYS A 355 31.42 -13.15 18.48
CA LYS A 355 32.32 -12.05 18.12
C LYS A 355 33.03 -12.39 16.80
N LEU A 356 32.83 -11.54 15.80
CA LEU A 356 33.48 -11.69 14.49
C LEU A 356 34.81 -10.93 14.47
N ASP A 357 35.78 -11.46 13.73
CA ASP A 357 37.02 -10.75 13.45
C ASP A 357 36.79 -9.58 12.47
N PRO A 358 37.54 -8.48 12.61
CA PRO A 358 37.57 -7.40 11.63
C PRO A 358 37.97 -7.91 10.24
N LEU A 359 37.44 -7.29 9.18
CA LEU A 359 37.90 -7.59 7.83
C LEU A 359 39.33 -7.08 7.67
N VAL A 360 40.24 -7.96 7.25
CA VAL A 360 41.62 -7.56 6.92
C VAL A 360 41.58 -6.69 5.67
N SER A 361 42.14 -5.48 5.74
CA SER A 361 42.37 -4.65 4.56
C SER A 361 43.44 -5.31 3.70
N VAL A 362 43.01 -6.05 2.67
CA VAL A 362 43.90 -6.65 1.68
C VAL A 362 43.86 -5.77 0.43
N ASP A 363 44.94 -5.02 0.19
CA ASP A 363 45.10 -4.29 -1.07
C ASP A 363 45.42 -5.27 -2.19
N LEU A 364 44.40 -5.66 -2.95
CA LEU A 364 44.54 -6.55 -4.12
C LEU A 364 44.92 -5.77 -5.40
N ARG A 365 45.22 -4.47 -5.33
CA ARG A 365 45.70 -3.73 -6.50
C ARG A 365 47.03 -4.33 -6.95
N PRO A 366 47.22 -4.61 -8.25
CA PRO A 366 48.49 -5.13 -8.75
C PRO A 366 49.62 -4.16 -8.42
N GLU A 367 50.77 -4.71 -8.03
CA GLU A 367 51.97 -3.94 -7.67
C GLU A 367 52.41 -3.09 -8.88
N LYS A 368 52.33 -1.77 -8.74
CA LYS A 368 52.62 -0.82 -9.84
C LYS A 368 54.09 -0.43 -9.93
N ARG A 369 54.93 -0.93 -9.02
CA ARG A 369 56.34 -0.57 -8.91
C ARG A 369 57.20 -1.82 -9.03
N VAL A 370 58.17 -1.77 -9.91
CA VAL A 370 59.15 -2.85 -10.12
C VAL A 370 60.55 -2.32 -9.86
N GLN A 371 61.41 -3.14 -9.26
CA GLN A 371 62.83 -2.84 -9.13
C GLN A 371 63.57 -3.29 -10.38
N ILE A 372 64.22 -2.35 -11.06
CA ILE A 372 65.02 -2.59 -12.26
C ILE A 372 66.49 -2.38 -11.89
N THR A 373 67.32 -3.37 -12.18
CA THR A 373 68.78 -3.27 -11.99
C THR A 373 69.43 -2.89 -13.32
N PHE A 374 70.03 -1.71 -13.38
CA PHE A 374 70.84 -1.25 -14.50
C PHE A 374 72.30 -1.64 -14.27
N ARG A 375 72.94 -2.28 -15.26
CA ARG A 375 74.37 -2.64 -15.20
C ARG A 375 75.10 -2.03 -16.40
N CYS A 376 76.21 -1.35 -16.15
CA CYS A 376 77.09 -0.81 -17.17
C CYS A 376 78.54 -1.06 -16.77
N GLY A 377 79.22 -1.97 -17.47
CA GLY A 377 80.55 -2.45 -17.03
C GLY A 377 80.48 -3.08 -15.64
N ASP A 378 81.37 -2.68 -14.75
CA ASP A 378 81.47 -3.21 -13.37
C ASP A 378 80.55 -2.49 -12.37
N THR A 379 79.80 -1.47 -12.81
CA THR A 379 78.87 -0.73 -11.95
C THR A 379 77.43 -1.17 -12.17
N SER A 380 76.69 -1.31 -11.06
CA SER A 380 75.27 -1.63 -11.06
C SER A 380 74.47 -0.68 -10.18
N GLU A 381 73.31 -0.26 -10.65
CA GLU A 381 72.39 0.61 -9.93
C GLU A 381 70.98 -0.02 -9.94
N VAL A 382 70.31 -0.08 -8.78
CA VAL A 382 68.91 -0.53 -8.69
C VAL A 382 68.00 0.69 -8.60
N ARG A 383 67.00 0.79 -9.48
CA ARG A 383 65.97 1.83 -9.41
C ARG A 383 64.58 1.22 -9.35
N THR A 384 63.72 1.82 -8.56
CA THR A 384 62.30 1.48 -8.53
C THR A 384 61.55 2.32 -9.56
N VAL A 385 60.86 1.67 -10.49
CA VAL A 385 60.13 2.31 -11.59
C VAL A 385 58.64 1.97 -11.51
N ASP A 386 57.79 2.97 -11.75
CA ASP A 386 56.34 2.78 -11.89
C ASP A 386 56.03 2.28 -13.31
N VAL A 387 55.37 1.13 -13.42
CA VAL A 387 55.14 0.41 -14.69
C VAL A 387 54.22 1.21 -15.63
N TYR A 388 53.45 2.18 -15.12
CA TYR A 388 52.51 2.99 -15.90
C TYR A 388 53.00 4.42 -16.21
N ARG A 389 54.22 4.80 -15.79
CA ARG A 389 54.79 6.11 -16.14
C ARG A 389 55.29 6.08 -17.59
N LEU A 390 54.49 6.59 -18.51
CA LEU A 390 54.96 7.03 -19.83
C LEU A 390 55.92 8.20 -19.60
N VAL A 391 57.21 7.98 -19.80
CA VAL A 391 58.21 9.05 -19.80
C VAL A 391 57.90 9.96 -20.99
N PRO A 392 57.69 11.29 -20.80
CA PRO A 392 57.66 12.20 -21.93
C PRO A 392 59.08 12.27 -22.49
N PHE A 393 59.22 11.94 -23.78
CA PHE A 393 60.48 12.07 -24.52
C PHE A 393 60.92 13.53 -24.63
#